data_AF-A0AAV8YBK6-F1
#
_entry.id   AF-A0AAV8YBK6-F1
#
_cell.length_a   1.000
_cell.length_b   1.000
_cell.length_c   1.000
_cell.angle_alpha   90.00
_cell.angle_beta   90.00
_cell.angle_gamma   90.00
#
_symmetry.space_group_name_H-M   'P 1'
#
loop_
_entity.id
_entity.type
_entity.pdbx_description
1 polymer ?
#
loop_
_entity_poly.entity_id
_entity_poly.type
_entity_poly.pdbx_seq_one_letter_code
_entity_poly.pdbx_strand_id
1 'polypeptide(L)'
;MPYMVANYDQYIYNLTKANEKKTAPEWYKLYSFKEAYGLTDLGLQRFGDLLKKMSDSQDLLWQYFRFLVRDSDVKLKEGCNKKCLEQLLCYITAVETNDSVNC
;
A
#
# COMPACT_ATOMS: atom_id res chain seq x y z
N MET A 1 29.65 2.29 2.19
CA MET A 1 28.40 2.54 1.43
C MET A 1 27.26 2.01 2.29
N PRO A 2 26.25 2.83 2.64
CA PRO A 2 25.13 2.35 3.45
C PRO A 2 24.29 1.34 2.66
N TYR A 3 23.81 0.29 3.34
CA TYR A 3 22.86 -0.65 2.77
C TYR A 3 21.50 0.03 2.62
N MET A 4 21.00 0.11 1.39
CA MET A 4 19.69 0.69 1.09
C MET A 4 18.73 -0.39 0.59
N VAL A 5 17.46 -0.24 0.91
CA VAL A 5 16.41 -1.12 0.41
C VAL A 5 16.27 -0.90 -1.10
N ALA A 6 16.56 -1.93 -1.90
CA ALA A 6 16.52 -1.83 -3.36
C ALA A 6 15.10 -1.99 -3.92
N ASN A 7 14.26 -2.78 -3.25
CA ASN A 7 12.85 -3.00 -3.59
C ASN A 7 12.10 -3.63 -2.42
N TYR A 8 10.77 -3.66 -2.50
CA TYR A 8 9.88 -4.38 -1.59
C TYR A 8 8.85 -5.16 -2.39
N ASP A 9 8.77 -6.47 -2.16
CA ASP A 9 7.76 -7.34 -2.74
C ASP A 9 6.86 -7.87 -1.63
N GLN A 10 5.54 -7.80 -1.83
CA GLN A 10 4.57 -8.38 -0.92
C GLN A 10 3.97 -9.63 -1.54
N TYR A 11 3.98 -10.73 -0.80
CA TYR A 11 3.29 -11.98 -1.15
C TYR A 11 2.08 -12.17 -0.25
N ILE A 12 1.00 -12.70 -0.81
CA ILE A 12 -0.23 -13.01 -0.09
C ILE A 12 -0.75 -14.36 -0.55
N TYR A 13 -1.75 -14.88 0.16
CA TYR A 13 -2.67 -15.88 -0.36
C TYR A 13 -4.08 -15.37 -0.11
N ASN A 14 -5.04 -15.83 -0.92
CA ASN A 14 -6.43 -15.46 -0.73
C ASN A 14 -7.05 -16.37 0.34
N LEU A 15 -7.41 -15.80 1.51
CA LEU A 15 -7.96 -16.56 2.63
C LEU A 15 -9.31 -17.21 2.31
N THR A 16 -10.18 -16.53 1.54
CA THR A 16 -11.47 -17.07 1.10
C THR A 16 -11.27 -18.34 0.28
N LYS A 17 -10.38 -18.31 -0.73
CA LYS A 17 -10.02 -19.50 -1.54
C LYS A 17 -9.33 -20.59 -0.72
N ALA A 18 -8.45 -20.20 0.21
CA ALA A 18 -7.77 -21.16 1.07
C ALA A 18 -8.74 -21.93 1.96
N ASN A 19 -9.84 -21.30 2.40
CA ASN A 19 -10.86 -21.93 3.24
C ASN A 19 -11.78 -22.89 2.46
N GLU A 20 -11.84 -22.80 1.12
CA GLU A 20 -12.64 -23.72 0.29
C GLU A 20 -12.02 -25.12 0.20
N LYS A 21 -10.71 -25.24 0.39
CA LYS A 21 -9.96 -26.50 0.29
C LYS A 21 -9.31 -26.84 1.63
N LYS A 22 -9.09 -28.13 1.89
CA LYS A 22 -8.29 -28.58 3.05
C LYS A 22 -6.79 -28.68 2.75
N THR A 23 -6.34 -28.10 1.64
CA THR A 23 -4.94 -28.12 1.20
C THR A 23 -4.20 -26.87 1.69
N ALA A 24 -2.87 -26.89 1.62
CA ALA A 24 -2.07 -25.70 1.92
C ALA A 24 -2.47 -24.52 1.02
N PRO A 25 -2.43 -23.28 1.52
CA PRO A 25 -2.78 -22.10 0.74
C PRO A 25 -1.75 -21.83 -0.36
N GLU A 26 -2.23 -21.40 -1.53
CA GLU A 26 -1.38 -20.98 -2.65
C GLU A 26 -0.93 -19.53 -2.45
N TRP A 27 0.37 -19.34 -2.20
CA TRP A 27 0.99 -18.03 -2.08
C TRP A 27 1.36 -17.47 -3.46
N TYR A 28 1.11 -16.19 -3.66
CA TYR A 28 1.45 -15.46 -4.88
C TYR A 28 1.93 -14.05 -4.58
N LYS A 29 2.70 -13.47 -5.49
CA LYS A 29 3.14 -12.08 -5.39
C LYS A 29 1.95 -11.16 -5.61
N LEU A 30 1.65 -10.32 -4.63
CA LEU A 30 0.63 -9.28 -4.78
C LEU A 30 1.16 -8.13 -5.62
N TYR A 31 2.32 -7.58 -5.23
CA TYR A 31 2.94 -6.47 -5.95
C TYR A 31 4.43 -6.35 -5.66
N SER A 32 5.10 -5.60 -6.52
CA SER A 32 6.40 -5.00 -6.27
C SER A 32 6.24 -3.50 -6.11
N PHE A 33 6.80 -2.89 -5.06
CA PHE A 33 6.59 -1.47 -4.79
C PHE A 33 7.09 -0.59 -5.95
N LYS A 34 8.27 -0.89 -6.48
CA LYS A 34 8.83 -0.16 -7.61
C LYS A 34 7.97 -0.27 -8.87
N GLU A 35 7.52 -1.48 -9.20
CA GLU A 35 6.70 -1.70 -10.41
C GLU A 35 5.33 -1.04 -10.27
N ALA A 36 4.70 -1.19 -9.11
CA ALA A 36 3.35 -0.68 -8.88
C ALA A 36 3.28 0.86 -8.87
N TYR A 37 4.34 1.54 -8.44
CA TYR A 37 4.40 3.01 -8.38
C TYR A 37 5.36 3.64 -9.39
N GLY A 38 5.91 2.84 -10.32
CA GLY A 38 6.81 3.31 -11.37
C GLY A 38 8.09 3.97 -10.84
N LEU A 39 8.66 3.45 -9.76
CA LEU A 39 9.86 4.03 -9.12
C LEU A 39 11.15 3.36 -9.62
N THR A 40 12.18 4.17 -9.89
CA THR A 40 13.51 3.69 -10.28
C THR A 40 14.34 3.18 -9.09
N ASP A 41 14.06 3.69 -7.90
CA ASP A 41 14.71 3.37 -6.62
C ASP A 41 13.77 3.72 -5.46
N LEU A 42 14.13 3.34 -4.23
CA LEU A 42 13.37 3.62 -3.01
C LEU A 42 14.03 4.71 -2.15
N GLY A 43 14.63 5.72 -2.78
CA GLY A 43 15.20 6.88 -2.10
C GLY A 43 14.14 7.86 -1.60
N LEU A 44 14.49 8.64 -0.57
CA LEU A 44 13.58 9.62 0.05
C LEU A 44 13.01 10.64 -0.96
N GLN A 45 13.81 11.06 -1.94
CA GLN A 45 13.33 11.96 -3.00
C GLN A 45 12.20 11.33 -3.83
N ARG A 46 12.34 10.05 -4.21
CA ARG A 46 11.32 9.33 -4.99
C ARG A 46 10.05 9.10 -4.20
N PHE A 47 10.17 8.85 -2.89
CA PHE A 47 9.00 8.80 -2.01
C PHE A 47 8.32 10.16 -1.88
N GLY A 48 9.06 11.26 -1.73
CA GLY A 48 8.50 12.61 -1.71
C GLY A 48 7.73 12.94 -2.99
N ASP A 49 8.31 12.62 -4.15
CA ASP A 49 7.64 12.78 -5.45
C ASP A 49 6.36 11.93 -5.56
N LEU A 50 6.40 10.68 -5.05
CA LEU A 50 5.24 9.79 -5.03
C LEU A 50 4.12 10.33 -4.14
N LEU A 51 4.46 10.81 -2.94
CA LEU A 51 3.49 11.38 -1.99
C LEU A 51 2.79 12.61 -2.58
N LYS A 52 3.54 13.48 -3.28
CA LYS A 52 2.95 14.61 -4.01
C LYS A 52 2.02 14.15 -5.14
N LYS A 53 2.36 13.08 -5.86
CA LYS A 53 1.44 12.51 -6.86
C LYS A 53 0.19 11.91 -6.22
N MET A 54 0.33 11.30 -5.04
CA MET A 54 -0.78 10.73 -4.29
C MET A 54 -1.73 11.81 -3.74
N SER A 55 -1.24 12.98 -3.34
CA SER A 55 -2.11 14.09 -2.91
C SER A 55 -3.06 14.57 -4.01
N ASP A 56 -2.64 14.42 -5.26
CA ASP A 56 -3.40 14.87 -6.43
C ASP A 56 -4.16 13.74 -7.14
N SER A 57 -3.98 12.48 -6.70
CA SER A 57 -4.54 11.29 -7.37
C SER A 57 -5.20 10.32 -6.38
N GLN A 58 -6.53 10.34 -6.37
CA GLN A 58 -7.32 9.37 -5.59
C GLN A 58 -7.09 7.93 -6.06
N ASP A 59 -6.80 7.70 -7.35
CA ASP A 59 -6.52 6.36 -7.88
C ASP A 59 -5.23 5.78 -7.29
N LEU A 60 -4.18 6.60 -7.14
CA LEU A 60 -2.94 6.16 -6.49
C LEU A 60 -3.16 5.86 -5.00
N LEU A 61 -3.97 6.66 -4.30
CA LEU A 61 -4.33 6.39 -2.90
C LEU A 61 -5.20 5.14 -2.78
N TRP A 62 -6.12 4.90 -3.72
CA TRP A 62 -6.95 3.70 -3.74
C TRP A 62 -6.11 2.45 -4.03
N GLN A 63 -5.16 2.53 -4.95
CA GLN A 63 -4.17 1.47 -5.19
C GLN A 63 -3.36 1.19 -3.92
N TYR A 64 -2.90 2.23 -3.22
CA TYR A 64 -2.19 2.08 -1.95
C TYR A 64 -3.07 1.43 -0.88
N PHE A 65 -4.32 1.87 -0.74
CA PHE A 65 -5.31 1.26 0.16
C PHE A 65 -5.50 -0.23 -0.16
N ARG A 66 -5.70 -0.59 -1.43
CA ARG A 66 -5.85 -1.98 -1.88
C ARG A 66 -4.66 -2.85 -1.44
N PHE A 67 -3.42 -2.36 -1.61
CA PHE A 67 -2.23 -3.08 -1.16
C PHE A 67 -2.07 -3.10 0.36
N LEU A 68 -2.43 -2.03 1.06
CA LEU A 68 -2.41 -1.95 2.52
C LEU A 68 -3.32 -3.00 3.14
N VAL A 69 -4.53 -3.18 2.59
CA VAL A 69 -5.48 -4.22 3.03
C VAL A 69 -5.22 -5.58 2.40
N ARG A 70 -4.09 -5.74 1.70
CA ARG A 70 -3.60 -7.01 1.13
C ARG A 70 -4.60 -7.66 0.18
N ASP A 71 -5.27 -6.86 -0.65
CA ASP A 71 -6.30 -7.30 -1.60
C ASP A 71 -7.45 -8.11 -0.95
N SER A 72 -7.76 -7.80 0.31
CA SER A 72 -8.87 -8.42 1.05
C SER A 72 -10.20 -8.05 0.40
N ASP A 73 -10.93 -9.07 -0.05
CA ASP A 73 -12.30 -8.97 -0.59
C ASP A 73 -13.26 -8.27 0.39
N VAL A 74 -13.18 -8.61 1.69
CA VAL A 74 -13.99 -7.97 2.74
C VAL A 74 -13.67 -6.48 2.86
N LYS A 75 -12.38 -6.11 2.95
CA LYS A 75 -11.98 -4.69 3.12
C LYS A 75 -12.20 -3.86 1.87
N LEU A 76 -12.03 -4.43 0.69
CA LEU A 76 -12.33 -3.74 -0.57
C LEU A 76 -13.84 -3.51 -0.75
N LYS A 77 -14.68 -4.43 -0.26
CA LYS A 77 -16.13 -4.27 -0.25
C LYS A 77 -16.61 -3.23 0.76
N GLU A 78 -15.98 -3.15 1.94
CA GLU A 78 -16.20 -2.05 2.89
C GLU A 78 -15.85 -0.69 2.26
N GLY A 79 -14.77 -0.67 1.47
CA GLY A 79 -14.30 0.50 0.74
C GLY A 79 -13.61 1.52 1.63
N CYS A 80 -13.04 2.53 0.99
CA CYS A 80 -12.41 3.67 1.64
C CYS A 80 -12.85 4.93 0.88
N ASN A 81 -13.71 5.72 1.51
CA ASN A 81 -14.22 6.95 0.91
C ASN A 81 -13.13 8.03 0.85
N LYS A 82 -13.43 9.18 0.24
CA LYS A 82 -12.48 10.29 0.10
C LYS A 82 -11.81 10.68 1.43
N LYS A 83 -12.58 10.85 2.50
CA LYS A 83 -12.05 11.20 3.83
C LYS A 83 -11.09 10.12 4.36
N CYS A 84 -11.42 8.85 4.17
CA CYS A 84 -10.56 7.73 4.54
C CYS A 84 -9.24 7.74 3.72
N LEU A 85 -9.28 8.05 2.42
CA LEU A 85 -8.07 8.14 1.58
C LEU A 85 -7.19 9.35 1.93
N GLU A 86 -7.80 10.49 2.26
CA GLU A 86 -7.08 11.67 2.76
C GLU A 86 -6.39 11.39 4.10
N GLN A 87 -7.10 10.75 5.04
CA GLN A 87 -6.51 10.32 6.31
C GLN A 87 -5.39 9.28 6.10
N LEU A 88 -5.56 8.36 5.15
CA LEU A 88 -4.51 7.42 4.79
C LEU A 88 -3.23 8.13 4.34
N LEU A 89 -3.34 9.18 3.53
CA LEU A 89 -2.19 9.99 3.13
C LEU A 89 -1.49 10.59 4.35
N CYS A 90 -2.26 11.18 5.29
CA CYS A 90 -1.73 11.73 6.52
C CYS A 90 -0.97 10.69 7.36
N TYR A 91 -1.52 9.48 7.50
CA TYR A 91 -0.88 8.39 8.26
C TYR A 91 0.44 7.93 7.64
N ILE A 92 0.54 7.89 6.31
CA ILE A 92 1.79 7.42 5.66
C ILE A 92 2.87 8.50 5.59
N THR A 93 2.50 9.78 5.75
CA THR A 93 3.46 10.89 5.83
C THR A 93 3.94 11.18 7.24
N ALA A 94 3.13 10.83 8.24
CA ALA A 94 3.43 11.11 9.64
C ALA A 94 4.50 10.16 10.19
N VAL A 95 5.53 10.73 10.81
CA VAL A 95 6.54 9.96 11.56
C VAL A 95 6.09 9.79 13.01
N GLU A 96 5.51 10.85 13.58
CA GLU A 96 4.89 10.81 14.91
C GLU A 96 3.38 10.70 14.79
N THR A 97 2.75 9.95 15.69
CA THR A 97 1.29 9.75 15.67
C THR A 97 0.52 11.07 15.77
N ASN A 98 1.06 12.05 16.49
CA ASN A 98 0.42 13.37 16.64
C ASN A 98 0.40 14.18 15.33
N ASP A 99 1.37 13.96 14.43
CA ASP A 99 1.39 14.64 13.12
C ASP A 99 0.24 14.16 12.23
N SER A 100 -0.09 12.86 12.30
CA SER A 100 -1.20 12.28 11.52
C SER A 100 -2.57 12.82 11.92
N VAL A 101 -2.71 13.30 13.16
CA VAL A 101 -3.98 13.85 13.70
C VAL A 101 -4.17 15.31 13.30
N ASN A 102 -3.07 16.05 13.11
CA ASN A 102 -3.08 17.47 12.77
C ASN A 102 -2.86 17.77 11.28
N CYS A 103 -2.92 16.70 10.47
CA CYS A 103 -3.04 16.73 9.02
C CYS A 103 -4.53 16.89 8.64
#